data_AF-A0A9X5PFM1-F1
#
_entry.id   AF-A0A9X5PFM1-F1
#
_cell.length_a   1.000
_cell.length_b   1.000
_cell.length_c   1.000
_cell.angle_alpha   90.00
_cell.angle_beta   90.00
_cell.angle_gamma   90.00
#
_symmetry.space_group_name_H-M   'P 1'
#
loop_
_entity.id
_entity.type
_entity.pdbx_description
1 polymer ?
#
loop_
_entity_poly.entity_id
_entity_poly.type
_entity_poly.pdbx_seq_one_letter_code
_entity_poly.pdbx_strand_id
1 'polypeptide(L)' 'MKTYSQPAIIWPEKYTPGETDNYVSNEVIVKGLNVADVLPYLADAKAWGTYYHNAKNIVVGDGSTTKLLAMCITLGL' A
#
# COMPACT_ATOMS: atom_id res chain seq x y z
N MET A 1 25.18 -12.07 19.42
CA MET A 1 23.71 -12.24 19.36
C MET A 1 23.27 -11.74 17.98
N LYS A 2 22.52 -12.53 17.21
CA LYS A 2 22.01 -12.07 15.90
C LYS A 2 20.76 -11.22 16.14
N THR A 3 20.74 -10.01 15.58
CA THR A 3 19.56 -9.14 15.57
C THR A 3 18.91 -9.20 14.20
N TYR A 4 17.62 -9.45 14.18
CA TYR A 4 16.80 -9.38 12.98
C TYR A 4 15.97 -8.10 13.06
N SER A 5 15.87 -7.38 11.95
CA SER A 5 15.03 -6.19 11.80
C SER A 5 14.06 -6.43 10.65
N GLN A 6 12.79 -6.17 10.88
CA GLN A 6 11.79 -6.15 9.82
C GLN A 6 11.87 -4.81 9.06
N PRO A 7 11.65 -4.79 7.74
CA PRO A 7 11.49 -3.55 7.00
C PRO A 7 10.36 -2.71 7.58
N ALA A 8 10.52 -1.40 7.57
CA ALA A 8 9.53 -0.44 8.05
C ALA A 8 9.21 0.60 6.97
N ILE A 9 8.01 1.17 7.02
CA ILE A 9 7.62 2.31 6.19
C ILE A 9 8.50 3.50 6.54
N ILE A 10 9.05 4.17 5.53
CA ILE A 10 9.76 5.44 5.69
C ILE A 10 8.71 6.56 5.65
N TRP A 11 8.42 7.15 6.80
CA TRP A 11 7.43 8.21 6.93
C TRP A 11 8.06 9.57 6.64
N PRO A 12 7.41 10.44 5.82
CA PRO A 12 7.75 11.85 5.80
C PRO A 12 7.50 12.44 7.19
N GLU A 13 8.33 13.41 7.61
CA GLU A 13 8.35 13.96 8.96
C GLU A 13 6.96 14.34 9.50
N LYS A 14 6.12 15.00 8.67
CA LYS A 14 4.76 15.45 9.04
C LYS A 14 3.72 14.33 9.21
N TYR A 15 4.06 13.09 8.85
CA TYR A 15 3.20 11.92 8.95
C TYR A 15 3.80 10.84 9.87
N THR A 16 4.72 11.24 10.75
CA THR A 16 5.32 10.34 11.74
C THR A 16 4.23 9.74 12.65
N PRO A 17 4.17 8.40 12.82
CA PRO A 17 3.23 7.77 13.73
C PRO A 17 3.34 8.32 15.17
N GLY A 18 2.21 8.76 15.74
CA GLY A 18 2.15 9.37 17.07
C GLY A 18 2.15 10.90 17.07
N GLU A 19 2.48 11.54 15.95
CA GLU A 19 2.52 13.01 15.80
C GLU A 19 1.31 13.57 15.03
N THR A 20 0.33 12.72 14.72
CA THR A 20 -0.90 13.07 14.00
C THR A 20 -2.15 12.72 14.82
N ASP A 21 -3.32 13.18 14.38
CA ASP A 21 -4.58 12.96 15.09
C ASP A 21 -4.99 11.48 15.20
N ASN A 22 -4.54 10.64 14.27
CA ASN A 22 -4.82 9.20 14.28
C ASN A 22 -3.74 8.40 13.55
N TYR A 23 -3.42 7.23 14.09
CA TYR A 23 -2.51 6.25 13.49
C TYR A 23 -3.11 4.85 13.56
N VAL A 24 -3.08 4.13 12.44
CA VAL A 24 -3.55 2.73 12.34
C VAL A 24 -2.53 1.91 11.55
N SER A 25 -2.28 0.67 11.99
CA SER A 25 -1.37 -0.27 11.34
C SER A 25 -2.03 -1.64 11.20
N ASN A 26 -1.88 -2.25 10.04
CA ASN A 26 -2.36 -3.59 9.73
C ASN A 26 -1.26 -4.37 8.98
N GLU A 27 -1.04 -5.63 9.32
CA GLU A 27 -0.09 -6.52 8.65
C GLU A 27 -0.73 -7.91 8.46
N VAL A 28 -0.51 -8.50 7.28
CA VAL A 28 -0.88 -9.89 6.99
C VAL A 28 0.30 -10.56 6.31
N ILE A 29 0.70 -11.72 6.82
CA ILE A 29 1.78 -12.54 6.27
C ILE A 29 1.17 -13.82 5.71
N VAL A 30 1.20 -13.98 4.38
CA VAL A 30 0.63 -15.14 3.68
C VAL A 30 1.75 -15.97 3.07
N LYS A 31 1.82 -17.26 3.45
CA LYS A 31 2.80 -18.19 2.90
C LYS A 31 2.45 -18.56 1.46
N GLY A 32 3.43 -18.53 0.56
CA GLY A 32 3.30 -19.01 -0.81
C GLY A 32 2.60 -18.04 -1.77
N LEU A 33 2.37 -16.79 -1.35
CA LEU A 33 1.83 -15.73 -2.20
C LEU A 33 2.98 -14.90 -2.80
N ASN A 34 2.96 -14.67 -4.11
CA ASN A 34 3.96 -13.84 -4.78
C ASN A 34 3.51 -12.37 -4.81
N VAL A 35 4.44 -11.44 -4.60
CA VAL A 35 4.20 -10.00 -4.72
C VAL A 35 3.68 -9.63 -6.11
N ALA A 36 4.18 -10.29 -7.17
CA ALA A 36 3.76 -10.04 -8.55
C ALA A 36 2.28 -10.34 -8.79
N ASP A 37 1.70 -11.28 -8.03
CA ASP A 37 0.29 -11.65 -8.15
C ASP A 37 -0.62 -10.64 -7.42
N VAL A 38 -0.09 -9.96 -6.40
CA VAL A 38 -0.84 -9.01 -5.55
C VAL A 38 -0.75 -7.58 -6.08
N LEU A 39 0.42 -7.20 -6.59
CA LEU A 39 0.70 -5.82 -6.99
C LEU A 39 -0.32 -5.24 -7.99
N PRO A 40 -0.82 -5.97 -9.00
CA PRO A 40 -1.85 -5.46 -9.90
C PRO A 40 -3.16 -5.10 -9.20
N TYR A 41 -3.54 -5.83 -8.15
CA TYR A 41 -4.74 -5.53 -7.35
C TYR A 41 -4.57 -4.29 -6.49
N LEU A 42 -3.35 -3.99 -6.03
CA LEU A 42 -3.05 -2.80 -5.23
C LEU A 42 -2.83 -1.54 -6.10
N ALA A 43 -2.11 -1.67 -7.21
CA ALA A 43 -1.69 -0.55 -8.05
C ALA A 43 -2.78 -0.04 -9.02
N ASP A 44 -3.83 -0.83 -9.27
CA ASP A 44 -4.93 -0.48 -10.16
C ASP A 44 -6.25 -0.32 -9.37
N ALA A 45 -6.70 0.93 -9.24
CA ALA A 45 -7.89 1.25 -8.46
C ALA A 45 -9.17 0.61 -9.01
N LYS A 46 -9.18 0.18 -10.28
CA LYS A 46 -10.28 -0.59 -10.87
C LYS A 46 -10.54 -1.90 -10.13
N ALA A 47 -9.51 -2.51 -9.54
CA ALA A 47 -9.64 -3.79 -8.85
C ALA A 47 -10.24 -3.65 -7.45
N TRP A 48 -10.14 -2.48 -6.81
CA TRP A 48 -10.40 -2.34 -5.37
C TRP A 48 -11.82 -2.71 -4.96
N GLY A 49 -12.81 -2.32 -5.77
CA GLY A 49 -14.21 -2.65 -5.51
C GLY A 49 -14.53 -4.15 -5.57
N THR A 50 -13.64 -4.98 -6.11
CA THR A 50 -13.82 -6.44 -6.19
C THR A 50 -13.49 -7.17 -4.88
N TYR A 51 -12.68 -6.55 -4.01
CA TYR A 51 -12.20 -7.18 -2.77
C TYR A 51 -12.35 -6.29 -1.52
N TYR A 52 -12.61 -5.00 -1.68
CA TYR A 52 -12.85 -4.06 -0.57
C TYR A 52 -14.16 -3.30 -0.78
N HIS A 53 -15.21 -3.72 -0.07
CA HIS A 53 -16.58 -3.24 -0.30
C HIS A 53 -16.78 -1.74 -0.06
N ASN A 54 -15.89 -1.09 0.69
CA ASN A 54 -15.95 0.36 0.95
C ASN A 54 -15.32 1.20 -0.18
N ALA A 55 -14.60 0.58 -1.13
CA ALA A 55 -14.06 1.27 -2.30
C ALA A 55 -15.12 1.38 -3.41
N LYS A 56 -15.61 2.59 -3.68
CA LYS A 56 -16.62 2.87 -4.72
C LYS A 56 -16.37 4.21 -5.42
N ASN A 57 -16.89 4.35 -6.64
CA ASN A 57 -16.90 5.60 -7.44
C ASN A 57 -15.51 6.27 -7.58
N ILE A 58 -14.47 5.48 -7.84
CA ILE A 58 -13.09 5.98 -7.88
C ILE A 58 -12.77 6.59 -9.25
N VAL A 59 -12.20 7.79 -9.24
CA VAL A 59 -11.62 8.46 -10.42
C VAL A 59 -10.19 8.84 -10.07
N VAL A 60 -9.22 8.40 -10.87
CA VAL A 60 -7.80 8.71 -10.67
C VAL A 60 -7.41 9.87 -11.59
N GLY A 61 -6.85 10.93 -11.02
CA GLY A 61 -6.43 12.11 -11.79
C GLY A 61 -7.59 12.74 -12.56
N ASP A 62 -7.44 12.86 -13.87
CA ASP A 62 -8.45 13.35 -14.80
C ASP A 62 -9.41 12.25 -15.32
N GLY A 63 -9.28 11.01 -14.81
CA GLY A 63 -10.06 9.86 -15.23
C GLY A 63 -9.53 9.15 -16.47
N SER A 64 -8.40 9.57 -17.04
CA SER A 64 -7.76 8.89 -18.18
C SER A 64 -7.12 7.55 -17.84
N THR A 65 -6.92 7.26 -16.55
CA THR A 65 -6.30 6.04 -16.05
C THR A 65 -6.99 5.54 -14.79
N THR A 66 -6.80 4.26 -14.47
CA THR A 66 -7.14 3.66 -13.17
C THR A 66 -5.89 3.26 -12.38
N LYS A 67 -4.71 3.37 -13.00
CA LYS A 67 -3.43 3.00 -12.43
C LYS A 67 -2.82 4.18 -11.69
N LEU A 68 -2.26 3.89 -10.53
CA LEU A 68 -1.48 4.86 -9.75
C LEU A 68 -0.05 4.94 -10.34
N LEU A 69 0.43 6.15 -10.61
CA LEU A 69 1.82 6.39 -11.04
C LEU A 69 2.77 6.16 -9.86
N ALA A 70 3.67 5.19 -10.02
CA ALA A 70 4.74 4.80 -9.11
C ALA A 70 4.39 4.91 -7.62
N MET A 71 3.78 3.84 -7.10
CA MET A 71 3.76 3.60 -5.67
C MET A 71 5.17 3.76 -5.12
N CYS A 72 5.30 4.44 -3.98
CA CYS A 72 6.49 4.49 -3.12
C CYS A 72 6.81 3.10 -2.50
N ILE A 73 6.54 2.02 -3.24
CA ILE A 73 7.00 0.65 -3.02
C ILE A 73 8.10 0.38 -4.07
N THR A 74 9.04 1.30 -4.25
CA THR A 74 10.39 0.83 -4.56
C THR A 74 10.85 0.14 -3.30
N LEU A 75 10.64 -1.18 -3.25
CA LEU A 75 11.46 -2.10 -2.47
C LEU A 75 12.89 -1.59 -2.60
N GLY A 76 13.45 -1.10 -1.50
CA GLY A 76 14.85 -0.75 -1.42
C GLY A 76 15.67 -1.97 -1.84
N LEU A 77 16.14 -1.93 -3.08
CA LEU A 77 17.39 -2.54 -3.52
C LEU A 77 18.47 -1.45 -3.40
#